data_AF-A0A4R8BJW4-F1
#
_entry.id   AF-A0A4R8BJW4-F1
#
_cell.length_a   1.000
_cell.length_b   1.000
_cell.length_c   1.000
_cell.angle_alpha   90.00
_cell.angle_beta   90.00
_cell.angle_gamma   90.00
#
_symmetry.space_group_name_H-M   'P 1'
#
loop_
_entity.id
_entity.type
_entity.pdbx_description
1 polymer ?
#
loop_
_entity_poly.entity_id
_entity_poly.type
_entity_poly.pdbx_seq_one_letter_code
_entity_poly.pdbx_strand_id
1 'polypeptide(L)'
;MYVMLFIYAATSKILDFENFEVQLGQSPLLSIYASWISWLVITIELLIAVALLLPKSQLIGLYAALGLMTMFSAYIFIILNFSSFIPCSCGGILEKMSWNMHLIFNCTFIALALFAIVLNKRQNNKKTTTLAATGIVKLAVGIMTCSILIVLILFLSSENIIHHNNPFIRRYPNHPAEFSNTIDLKHHSYYIAGYTNNRIYLGNYQYPMYVLSLDQNLKNKKLDKLHFDAKKIPFQSITISVREPYFYLSDGNVPVLLRGDMKNWTITRELNSVPYFTRLVPIDSSMAVFRSNNSKKLANVLGIYNADAEQKTTYSRELLQSRNDGIFDTDGTLLYSETAKKIVYLYYYRNEFMTAEKNGKLITRGHTIDTISHPNLKVSLLKDGKQYAMSTPSFVVNANAAVVSNLLFVHSRVKGRYENKKLWDKSFIIDVYNLKNHSYLLSFPLFHTSSYVLSSFVTTDTHLYAIIGKDLVVYEFKKIIKDQIN
;
A
#
# COMPACT_ATOMS: atom_id res chain seq x y z
N MET A 1 -30.44 -29.73 16.51
CA MET A 1 -29.34 -29.50 15.55
C MET A 1 -28.98 -28.02 15.43
N TYR A 2 -29.83 -27.16 14.85
CA TYR A 2 -29.53 -25.73 14.68
C TYR A 2 -29.13 -25.00 15.97
N VAL A 3 -29.83 -25.26 17.08
CA VAL A 3 -29.51 -24.69 18.39
C VAL A 3 -28.06 -24.99 18.78
N MET A 4 -27.62 -26.25 18.66
CA MET A 4 -26.25 -26.64 18.98
C MET A 4 -25.23 -25.96 18.06
N LEU A 5 -25.53 -25.87 16.77
CA LEU A 5 -24.67 -25.21 15.79
C LEU A 5 -24.43 -23.74 16.15
N PHE A 6 -25.51 -22.98 16.40
CA PHE A 6 -25.40 -21.55 16.69
C PHE A 6 -24.80 -21.27 18.07
N ILE A 7 -25.13 -22.08 19.09
CA ILE A 7 -24.49 -21.95 20.41
C ILE A 7 -22.99 -22.22 20.30
N TYR A 8 -22.59 -23.28 19.60
CA TYR A 8 -21.17 -23.60 19.38
C TYR A 8 -20.46 -22.47 18.63
N ALA A 9 -21.05 -22.00 17.52
CA ALA A 9 -20.49 -20.95 16.69
C ALA A 9 -20.33 -19.62 17.45
N ALA A 10 -21.32 -19.23 18.26
CA ALA A 10 -21.25 -18.01 19.07
C ALA A 10 -20.24 -18.15 20.21
N THR A 11 -20.26 -19.27 20.94
CA THR A 11 -19.35 -19.51 22.06
C THR A 11 -17.89 -19.53 21.61
N SER A 12 -17.58 -20.19 20.48
CA SER A 12 -16.23 -20.21 19.93
C SER A 12 -15.74 -18.81 19.54
N LYS A 13 -16.61 -17.92 19.06
CA LYS A 13 -16.25 -16.54 18.72
C LYS A 13 -16.08 -15.65 19.96
N ILE A 14 -16.88 -15.87 21.00
CA ILE A 14 -16.76 -15.13 22.27
C ILE A 14 -15.44 -15.48 22.96
N LEU A 15 -15.08 -16.77 22.99
CA LEU A 15 -13.85 -17.23 23.66
C LEU A 15 -12.57 -16.70 23.00
N ASP A 16 -12.61 -16.39 21.70
CA ASP A 16 -11.48 -15.85 20.95
C ASP A 16 -11.87 -14.62 20.12
N PHE A 17 -12.52 -13.66 20.80
CA PHE A 17 -13.14 -12.51 20.15
C PHE A 17 -12.14 -11.61 19.41
N GLU A 18 -10.96 -11.37 19.99
CA GLU A 18 -9.93 -10.52 19.38
C GLU A 18 -9.45 -11.09 18.04
N ASN A 19 -9.16 -12.39 17.98
CA ASN A 19 -8.77 -13.04 16.73
C ASN A 19 -9.93 -13.07 15.75
N PHE A 20 -11.16 -13.31 16.20
CA PHE A 20 -12.33 -13.26 15.34
C PHE A 20 -12.53 -11.88 14.68
N GLU A 21 -12.42 -10.80 15.45
CA GLU A 21 -12.48 -9.43 14.93
C GLU A 21 -11.35 -9.15 13.93
N VAL A 22 -10.11 -9.56 14.24
CA VAL A 22 -8.96 -9.40 13.34
C VAL A 22 -9.13 -10.20 12.04
N GLN A 23 -9.62 -11.43 12.11
CA GLN A 23 -9.85 -12.26 10.93
C GLN A 23 -10.98 -11.69 10.05
N LEU A 24 -12.06 -11.18 10.65
CA LEU A 24 -13.08 -10.39 9.93
C LEU A 24 -12.47 -9.13 9.32
N GLY A 25 -11.57 -8.48 10.06
CA GLY A 25 -10.78 -7.31 9.64
C GLY A 25 -9.85 -7.57 8.45
N GLN A 26 -9.48 -8.82 8.22
CA GLN A 26 -8.66 -9.26 7.08
C GLN A 26 -9.51 -9.71 5.89
N SER A 27 -10.82 -9.86 6.06
CA SER A 27 -11.73 -10.19 4.97
C SER A 27 -11.96 -8.98 4.05
N PRO A 28 -11.70 -9.08 2.74
CA PRO A 28 -11.86 -7.94 1.83
C PRO A 28 -13.27 -7.35 1.79
N LEU A 29 -14.30 -8.15 2.12
CA LEU A 29 -15.70 -7.71 2.17
C LEU A 29 -16.09 -7.07 3.51
N LEU A 30 -15.60 -7.63 4.63
CA LEU A 30 -16.08 -7.25 5.97
C LEU A 30 -15.10 -6.35 6.74
N SER A 31 -13.89 -6.13 6.23
CA SER A 31 -12.82 -5.43 6.95
C SER A 31 -13.20 -4.05 7.50
N ILE A 32 -13.89 -3.23 6.70
CA ILE A 32 -14.36 -1.89 7.12
C ILE A 32 -15.37 -1.97 8.27
N TYR A 33 -16.11 -3.06 8.32
CA TYR A 33 -17.23 -3.26 9.23
C TYR A 33 -16.92 -4.22 10.37
N ALA A 34 -15.71 -4.78 10.41
CA ALA A 34 -15.34 -5.91 11.27
C ALA A 34 -15.66 -5.67 12.75
N SER A 35 -15.40 -4.46 13.26
CA SER A 35 -15.59 -4.12 14.67
C SER A 35 -17.06 -4.18 15.14
N TRP A 36 -18.04 -3.76 14.32
CA TRP A 36 -19.45 -3.85 14.70
C TRP A 36 -20.10 -5.16 14.20
N ILE A 37 -19.65 -5.68 13.06
CA ILE A 37 -20.14 -6.97 12.53
C ILE A 37 -19.73 -8.13 13.46
N SER A 38 -18.57 -8.07 14.10
CA SER A 38 -18.14 -9.11 15.05
C SER A 38 -19.16 -9.28 16.18
N TRP A 39 -19.56 -8.18 16.84
CA TRP A 39 -20.61 -8.18 17.86
C TRP A 39 -21.99 -8.57 17.31
N LEU A 40 -22.34 -8.05 16.14
CA LEU A 40 -23.65 -8.30 15.52
C LEU A 40 -23.84 -9.79 15.22
N VAL A 41 -22.83 -10.45 14.61
CA VAL A 41 -22.89 -11.87 14.26
C VAL A 41 -23.10 -12.73 15.51
N ILE A 42 -22.30 -12.51 16.57
CA ILE A 42 -22.42 -13.24 17.83
C ILE A 42 -23.83 -13.06 18.44
N THR A 43 -24.32 -11.82 18.45
CA THR A 43 -25.64 -11.48 19.00
C THR A 43 -26.76 -12.17 18.21
N ILE A 44 -26.71 -12.12 16.88
CA ILE A 44 -27.72 -12.77 16.02
C ILE A 44 -27.67 -14.30 16.20
N GLU A 45 -26.48 -14.91 16.27
CA GLU A 45 -26.33 -16.36 16.48
C GLU A 45 -26.99 -16.80 17.80
N LEU A 46 -26.76 -16.07 18.90
CA LEU A 46 -27.39 -16.35 20.20
C LEU A 46 -28.91 -16.13 20.17
N LEU A 47 -29.38 -15.03 19.56
CA LEU A 47 -30.82 -14.75 19.44
C LEU A 47 -31.54 -15.83 18.62
N ILE A 48 -30.92 -16.32 17.54
CA ILE A 48 -31.47 -17.43 16.76
C ILE A 48 -31.53 -18.71 17.60
N ALA A 49 -30.48 -19.03 18.37
CA ALA A 49 -30.48 -20.19 19.24
C ALA A 49 -31.61 -20.14 20.27
N VAL A 50 -31.81 -18.99 20.92
CA VAL A 50 -32.91 -18.76 21.88
C VAL A 50 -34.28 -18.85 21.19
N ALA A 51 -34.45 -18.21 20.04
CA ALA A 51 -35.71 -18.22 19.29
C ALA A 51 -36.12 -19.64 18.86
N LEU A 52 -35.15 -20.51 18.55
CA LEU A 52 -35.37 -21.91 18.18
C LEU A 52 -35.72 -22.82 19.38
N LEU A 53 -35.35 -22.44 20.60
CA LEU A 53 -35.68 -23.19 21.82
C LEU A 53 -37.12 -22.94 22.29
N LEU A 54 -37.65 -21.74 22.03
CA LEU A 54 -39.00 -21.35 22.46
C LEU A 54 -40.03 -21.78 21.40
N PRO A 55 -41.04 -22.62 21.75
CA PRO A 55 -42.00 -23.15 20.78
C PRO A 55 -42.77 -22.07 20.00
N LYS A 56 -43.05 -20.93 20.64
CA LYS A 56 -43.80 -19.82 20.05
C LYS A 56 -43.00 -19.03 19.00
N SER A 57 -41.67 -18.99 19.11
CA SER A 57 -40.79 -18.25 18.19
C SER A 57 -40.00 -19.17 17.25
N GLN A 58 -40.19 -20.48 17.34
CA GLN A 58 -39.39 -21.45 16.59
C GLN A 58 -39.41 -21.21 15.07
N LEU A 59 -40.57 -20.86 14.50
CA LEU A 59 -40.68 -20.55 13.07
C LEU A 59 -39.90 -19.28 12.70
N ILE A 60 -39.92 -18.25 13.56
CA ILE A 60 -39.14 -17.03 13.38
C ILE A 60 -37.64 -17.38 13.43
N GLY A 61 -37.23 -18.22 14.39
CA GLY A 61 -35.87 -18.73 14.50
C GLY A 61 -35.42 -19.50 13.25
N LEU A 62 -36.29 -20.29 12.62
CA LEU A 62 -35.99 -21.01 11.37
C LEU A 62 -35.79 -20.05 10.19
N TYR A 63 -36.62 -19.01 10.06
CA TYR A 63 -36.44 -17.99 9.03
C TYR A 63 -35.17 -17.16 9.24
N ALA A 64 -34.86 -16.80 10.49
CA ALA A 64 -33.63 -16.09 10.82
C ALA A 64 -32.38 -16.95 10.56
N ALA A 65 -32.43 -18.24 10.90
CA ALA A 65 -31.38 -19.21 10.56
C ALA A 65 -31.19 -19.35 9.05
N LEU A 66 -32.28 -19.43 8.28
CA LEU A 66 -32.25 -19.46 6.81
C LEU A 66 -31.56 -18.21 6.24
N GLY A 67 -31.94 -17.02 6.73
CA GLY A 67 -31.35 -15.76 6.32
C GLY A 67 -29.85 -15.69 6.63
N LEU A 68 -29.46 -15.96 7.86
CA LEU A 68 -28.05 -15.91 8.28
C LEU A 68 -27.18 -16.93 7.51
N MET A 69 -27.66 -18.15 7.32
CA MET A 69 -26.95 -19.16 6.51
C MET A 69 -26.83 -18.73 5.06
N THR A 70 -27.87 -18.11 4.49
CA THR A 70 -27.84 -17.57 3.12
C THR A 70 -26.84 -16.42 3.00
N MET A 71 -26.81 -15.49 3.96
CA MET A 71 -25.81 -14.41 3.99
C MET A 71 -24.40 -14.97 4.04
N PHE A 72 -24.14 -15.96 4.91
CA PHE A 72 -22.81 -16.56 5.04
C PHE A 72 -22.41 -17.35 3.77
N SER A 73 -23.34 -18.05 3.13
CA SER A 73 -23.10 -18.69 1.83
C SER A 73 -22.80 -17.69 0.71
N ALA A 74 -23.57 -16.59 0.62
CA ALA A 74 -23.33 -15.54 -0.36
C ALA A 74 -21.95 -14.89 -0.15
N TYR A 75 -21.58 -14.63 1.10
CA TYR A 75 -20.27 -14.13 1.50
C TYR A 75 -19.13 -15.05 1.04
N ILE A 76 -19.22 -16.35 1.34
CA ILE A 76 -18.22 -17.35 0.91
C ILE A 76 -18.15 -17.41 -0.61
N PHE A 77 -19.29 -17.45 -1.29
CA PHE A 77 -19.35 -17.51 -2.75
C PHE A 77 -18.68 -16.30 -3.40
N ILE A 78 -18.92 -15.09 -2.87
CA ILE A 78 -18.30 -13.86 -3.38
C ILE A 78 -16.78 -13.91 -3.17
N ILE A 79 -16.32 -14.33 -1.99
CA ILE A 79 -14.87 -14.44 -1.72
C ILE A 79 -14.20 -15.43 -2.67
N LEU A 80 -14.81 -16.60 -2.91
CA LEU A 80 -14.20 -17.63 -3.73
C LEU A 80 -14.12 -17.26 -5.23
N ASN A 81 -15.02 -16.40 -5.72
CA ASN A 81 -15.13 -16.11 -7.15
C ASN A 81 -14.67 -14.69 -7.54
N PHE A 82 -14.75 -13.73 -6.62
CA PHE A 82 -14.52 -12.30 -6.93
C PHE A 82 -13.45 -11.65 -6.05
N SER A 83 -12.99 -12.29 -4.97
CA SER A 83 -11.92 -11.72 -4.15
C SER A 83 -10.54 -12.03 -4.73
N SER A 84 -9.61 -11.08 -4.60
CA SER A 84 -8.21 -11.23 -5.01
C SER A 84 -7.40 -12.16 -4.10
N PHE A 85 -7.90 -12.45 -2.90
CA PHE A 85 -7.32 -13.42 -1.97
C PHE A 85 -8.37 -13.98 -1.01
N ILE A 86 -8.08 -15.15 -0.44
CA ILE A 86 -8.95 -15.85 0.50
C ILE A 86 -8.33 -15.68 1.90
N PRO A 87 -9.04 -15.07 2.87
CA PRO A 87 -8.53 -14.94 4.24
C PRO A 87 -8.51 -16.31 4.93
N CYS A 88 -7.79 -16.41 6.05
CA CYS A 88 -7.87 -17.59 6.91
C CYS A 88 -9.32 -17.79 7.40
N SER A 89 -9.77 -19.04 7.49
CA SER A 89 -11.13 -19.38 7.98
C SER A 89 -11.30 -18.96 9.44
N CYS A 90 -12.49 -18.46 9.82
CA CYS A 90 -12.81 -18.09 11.19
C CYS A 90 -13.57 -19.20 11.91
N GLY A 91 -13.16 -19.57 13.13
CA GLY A 91 -14.04 -20.20 14.14
C GLY A 91 -13.78 -21.67 14.48
N GLY A 92 -12.85 -21.94 15.39
CA GLY A 92 -12.81 -23.20 16.16
C GLY A 92 -12.68 -24.46 15.30
N ILE A 93 -13.58 -25.44 15.46
CA ILE A 93 -13.58 -26.67 14.64
C ILE A 93 -13.94 -26.36 13.18
N LEU A 94 -14.74 -25.33 12.94
CA LEU A 94 -15.11 -24.87 11.58
C LEU A 94 -13.90 -24.20 10.90
N GLU A 95 -12.97 -23.59 11.63
CA GLU A 95 -11.72 -23.06 11.06
C GLU A 95 -10.89 -24.12 10.30
N LYS A 96 -11.02 -25.40 10.69
CA LYS A 96 -10.28 -26.51 10.04
C LYS A 96 -10.87 -26.97 8.71
N MET A 97 -12.08 -26.53 8.35
CA MET A 97 -12.71 -26.89 7.09
C MET A 97 -12.31 -25.91 5.99
N SER A 98 -12.15 -26.42 4.77
CA SER A 98 -11.91 -25.56 3.60
C SER A 98 -13.15 -24.73 3.28
N TRP A 99 -12.94 -23.58 2.62
CA TRP A 99 -14.03 -22.67 2.22
C TRP A 99 -15.11 -23.35 1.35
N ASN A 100 -14.71 -24.25 0.45
CA ASN A 100 -15.65 -25.04 -0.35
C ASN A 100 -16.50 -25.98 0.53
N MET A 101 -15.87 -26.62 1.52
CA MET A 101 -16.57 -27.48 2.47
C MET A 101 -17.55 -26.69 3.34
N HIS A 102 -17.17 -25.49 3.77
CA HIS A 102 -18.06 -24.55 4.47
C HIS A 102 -19.27 -24.15 3.63
N LEU A 103 -19.08 -23.87 2.34
CA LEU A 103 -20.18 -23.54 1.44
C LEU A 103 -21.18 -24.71 1.33
N ILE A 104 -20.67 -25.94 1.14
CA ILE A 104 -21.51 -27.16 1.08
C ILE A 104 -22.24 -27.38 2.41
N PHE A 105 -21.55 -27.19 3.54
CA PHE A 105 -22.14 -27.27 4.87
C PHE A 105 -23.31 -26.30 5.02
N ASN A 106 -23.11 -25.01 4.72
CA ASN A 106 -24.17 -24.00 4.81
C ASN A 106 -25.33 -24.30 3.86
N CYS A 107 -25.05 -24.70 2.61
CA CYS A 107 -26.09 -25.08 1.64
C CYS A 107 -26.93 -26.27 2.13
N THR A 108 -26.32 -27.23 2.81
CA THR A 108 -27.01 -28.36 3.44
C THR A 108 -27.96 -27.86 4.54
N PHE A 109 -27.49 -26.95 5.40
CA PHE A 109 -28.36 -26.36 6.42
C PHE A 109 -29.48 -25.54 5.76
N ILE A 110 -29.22 -24.69 4.76
CA ILE A 110 -30.28 -23.98 4.01
C ILE A 110 -31.38 -24.94 3.52
N ALA A 111 -31.01 -26.08 2.91
CA ALA A 111 -31.96 -27.09 2.47
C ALA A 111 -32.78 -27.68 3.64
N LEU A 112 -32.12 -27.99 4.76
CA LEU A 112 -32.79 -28.49 5.97
C LEU A 112 -33.72 -27.44 6.60
N ALA A 113 -33.37 -26.15 6.58
CA ALA A 113 -34.23 -25.08 7.06
C ALA A 113 -35.50 -24.96 6.20
N LEU A 114 -35.36 -24.99 4.87
CA LEU A 114 -36.49 -24.97 3.94
C LEU A 114 -37.41 -26.18 4.16
N PHE A 115 -36.84 -27.37 4.32
CA PHE A 115 -37.60 -28.58 4.64
C PHE A 115 -38.35 -28.46 5.98
N ALA A 116 -37.68 -27.97 7.02
CA ALA A 116 -38.30 -27.76 8.34
C ALA A 116 -39.45 -26.73 8.31
N ILE A 117 -39.29 -25.63 7.56
CA ILE A 117 -40.34 -24.61 7.38
C ILE A 117 -41.57 -25.20 6.68
N VAL A 118 -41.36 -26.02 5.65
CA VAL A 118 -42.44 -26.72 4.94
C VAL A 118 -43.15 -27.75 5.85
N LEU A 119 -42.40 -28.48 6.68
CA LEU A 119 -42.96 -29.48 7.60
C LEU A 119 -43.73 -28.87 8.77
N ASN A 120 -43.22 -27.79 9.40
CA ASN A 120 -43.88 -27.13 10.54
C ASN A 120 -45.32 -26.71 10.18
N LYS A 121 -45.52 -26.29 8.93
CA LYS A 121 -46.85 -25.96 8.38
C LYS A 121 -47.82 -27.14 8.34
N ARG A 122 -47.37 -28.34 7.95
CA ARG A 122 -48.23 -29.53 7.86
C ARG A 122 -48.78 -29.94 9.23
N GLN A 123 -48.04 -29.67 10.30
CA GLN A 123 -48.39 -30.11 11.65
C GLN A 123 -49.35 -29.15 12.37
N ASN A 124 -49.20 -27.83 12.18
CA ASN A 124 -50.01 -26.82 12.86
C ASN A 124 -51.36 -26.49 12.19
N ASN A 125 -51.62 -26.99 10.98
CA ASN A 125 -52.74 -26.50 10.18
C ASN A 125 -53.49 -27.65 9.46
N LYS A 126 -54.34 -28.37 10.20
CA LYS A 126 -55.23 -29.44 9.66
C LYS A 126 -56.33 -28.90 8.72
N LYS A 127 -56.51 -27.57 8.61
CA LYS A 127 -57.46 -26.91 7.71
C LYS A 127 -56.84 -25.63 7.13
N THR A 128 -56.06 -25.70 6.05
CA THR A 128 -55.72 -24.49 5.27
C THR A 128 -55.49 -24.78 3.80
N THR A 129 -56.06 -23.88 3.00
CA THR A 129 -56.06 -23.80 1.55
C THR A 129 -54.65 -23.58 0.96
N THR A 130 -54.47 -23.97 -0.31
CA THR A 130 -53.25 -23.88 -1.12
C THR A 130 -52.61 -22.47 -1.14
N LEU A 131 -53.40 -21.41 -0.98
CA LEU A 131 -52.96 -20.00 -0.94
C LEU A 131 -52.02 -19.66 0.24
N ALA A 132 -52.25 -20.20 1.44
CA ALA A 132 -51.36 -19.96 2.59
C ALA A 132 -50.01 -20.71 2.48
N ALA A 133 -49.93 -21.76 1.64
CA ALA A 133 -48.70 -22.48 1.36
C ALA A 133 -47.73 -21.66 0.51
N THR A 134 -48.25 -20.92 -0.47
CA THR A 134 -47.43 -20.10 -1.35
C THR A 134 -46.86 -18.88 -0.62
N GLY A 135 -47.57 -18.32 0.36
CA GLY A 135 -47.10 -17.16 1.14
C GLY A 135 -45.83 -17.41 1.96
N ILE A 136 -45.75 -18.55 2.65
CA ILE A 136 -44.58 -18.96 3.48
C ILE A 136 -43.35 -19.21 2.61
N VAL A 137 -43.52 -19.91 1.48
CA VAL A 137 -42.42 -20.16 0.55
C VAL A 137 -41.97 -18.86 -0.12
N LYS A 138 -42.89 -17.97 -0.50
CA LYS A 138 -42.57 -16.63 -1.01
C LYS A 138 -41.78 -15.82 0.03
N LEU A 139 -42.12 -15.90 1.31
CA LEU A 139 -41.37 -15.25 2.39
C LEU A 139 -39.95 -15.82 2.51
N ALA A 140 -39.80 -17.16 2.49
CA ALA A 140 -38.49 -17.80 2.52
C ALA A 140 -37.60 -17.34 1.34
N VAL A 141 -38.15 -17.33 0.12
CA VAL A 141 -37.46 -16.84 -1.08
C VAL A 141 -37.11 -15.36 -0.93
N GLY A 142 -38.04 -14.53 -0.44
CA GLY A 142 -37.81 -13.10 -0.19
C GLY A 142 -36.69 -12.84 0.83
N ILE A 143 -36.61 -13.66 1.89
CA ILE A 143 -35.52 -13.58 2.88
C ILE A 143 -34.19 -13.94 2.23
N MET A 144 -34.15 -15.00 1.42
CA MET A 144 -32.91 -15.42 0.74
C MET A 144 -32.43 -14.35 -0.25
N THR A 145 -33.32 -13.79 -1.08
CA THR A 145 -32.96 -12.75 -2.05
C THR A 145 -32.50 -11.47 -1.33
N CYS A 146 -33.20 -11.05 -0.28
CA CYS A 146 -32.79 -9.92 0.54
C CYS A 146 -31.42 -10.15 1.20
N SER A 147 -31.18 -11.35 1.73
CA SER A 147 -29.90 -11.75 2.33
C SER A 147 -28.74 -11.65 1.34
N ILE A 148 -28.93 -12.13 0.12
CA ILE A 148 -27.92 -12.04 -0.96
C ILE A 148 -27.68 -10.57 -1.33
N LEU A 149 -28.75 -9.78 -1.52
CA LEU A 149 -28.64 -8.36 -1.87
C LEU A 149 -27.91 -7.54 -0.80
N ILE A 150 -28.18 -7.79 0.48
CA ILE A 150 -27.48 -7.13 1.58
C ILE A 150 -25.97 -7.40 1.50
N VAL A 151 -25.57 -8.66 1.28
CA VAL A 151 -24.15 -9.02 1.18
C VAL A 151 -23.51 -8.40 -0.06
N LEU A 152 -24.22 -8.35 -1.20
CA LEU A 152 -23.73 -7.69 -2.42
C LEU A 152 -23.53 -6.18 -2.22
N ILE A 153 -24.47 -5.50 -1.55
CA ILE A 153 -24.35 -4.07 -1.22
C ILE A 153 -23.16 -3.84 -0.29
N LEU A 154 -23.00 -4.66 0.75
CA LEU A 154 -21.85 -4.60 1.65
C LEU A 154 -20.53 -4.78 0.90
N PHE A 155 -20.47 -5.72 -0.05
CA PHE A 155 -19.29 -5.94 -0.89
C PHE A 155 -18.94 -4.73 -1.74
N LEU A 156 -19.88 -4.22 -2.53
CA LEU A 156 -19.63 -3.08 -3.42
C LEU A 156 -19.27 -1.81 -2.63
N SER A 157 -19.92 -1.61 -1.48
CA SER A 157 -19.62 -0.52 -0.57
C SER A 157 -18.22 -0.66 0.05
N SER A 158 -17.85 -1.87 0.46
CA SER A 158 -16.53 -2.18 1.02
C SER A 158 -15.41 -1.89 0.01
N GLU A 159 -15.55 -2.39 -1.23
CA GLU A 159 -14.60 -2.13 -2.32
C GLU A 159 -14.38 -0.63 -2.52
N ASN A 160 -15.46 0.14 -2.64
CA ASN A 160 -15.35 1.58 -2.88
C ASN A 160 -14.62 2.31 -1.74
N ILE A 161 -14.91 1.98 -0.49
CA ILE A 161 -14.29 2.61 0.69
C ILE A 161 -12.81 2.23 0.78
N ILE A 162 -12.42 0.97 0.53
CA ILE A 162 -11.01 0.56 0.60
C ILE A 162 -10.15 1.28 -0.43
N HIS A 163 -10.68 1.58 -1.60
CA HIS A 163 -9.93 2.25 -2.66
C HIS A 163 -9.81 3.77 -2.45
N HIS A 164 -10.82 4.43 -1.85
CA HIS A 164 -10.90 5.90 -1.80
C HIS A 164 -10.93 6.53 -0.39
N ASN A 165 -11.51 5.85 0.60
CA ASN A 165 -11.71 6.36 1.97
C ASN A 165 -11.19 5.35 3.01
N ASN A 166 -10.03 4.76 2.72
CA ASN A 166 -9.51 3.60 3.43
C ASN A 166 -9.24 3.93 4.92
N PRO A 167 -9.84 3.20 5.90
CA PRO A 167 -9.61 3.43 7.32
C PRO A 167 -8.32 2.75 7.82
N PHE A 168 -7.27 2.80 7.00
CA PHE A 168 -5.96 2.18 7.19
C PHE A 168 -5.97 0.65 7.34
N ILE A 169 -6.64 0.00 6.40
CA ILE A 169 -6.74 -1.44 6.21
C ILE A 169 -6.00 -1.82 4.92
N ARG A 170 -4.98 -2.67 5.07
CA ARG A 170 -4.20 -3.20 3.95
C ARG A 170 -4.84 -4.43 3.34
N ARG A 171 -4.62 -4.58 2.05
CA ARG A 171 -5.01 -5.73 1.24
C ARG A 171 -3.74 -6.42 0.77
N TYR A 172 -3.63 -7.71 1.07
CA TYR A 172 -2.50 -8.54 0.67
C TYR A 172 -2.98 -9.60 -0.31
N PRO A 173 -3.01 -9.31 -1.62
CA PRO A 173 -3.23 -10.33 -2.62
C PRO A 173 -2.24 -11.49 -2.48
N ASN A 174 -2.57 -12.64 -3.05
CA ASN A 174 -1.64 -13.77 -3.08
C ASN A 174 -0.48 -13.46 -4.03
N HIS A 175 0.73 -13.40 -3.48
CA HIS A 175 2.00 -13.27 -4.22
C HIS A 175 2.03 -12.16 -5.31
N PRO A 176 1.71 -10.89 -4.98
CA PRO A 176 1.76 -9.79 -5.96
C PRO A 176 3.19 -9.47 -6.42
N ALA A 177 4.17 -9.73 -5.55
CA ALA A 177 5.59 -9.69 -5.84
C ALA A 177 6.27 -10.88 -5.14
N GLU A 178 7.21 -11.53 -5.81
CA GLU A 178 7.93 -12.69 -5.27
C GLU A 178 9.43 -12.43 -5.24
N PHE A 179 10.08 -12.89 -4.18
CA PHE A 179 11.53 -12.85 -4.09
C PHE A 179 12.16 -13.63 -5.25
N SER A 180 13.11 -12.99 -5.94
CA SER A 180 13.77 -13.55 -7.11
C SER A 180 15.26 -13.82 -6.84
N ASN A 181 16.02 -12.78 -6.47
CA ASN A 181 17.47 -12.88 -6.30
C ASN A 181 17.96 -11.98 -5.17
N THR A 182 19.15 -12.28 -4.64
CA THR A 182 19.85 -11.42 -3.68
C THR A 182 21.36 -11.47 -3.90
N ILE A 183 22.04 -10.37 -3.55
CA ILE A 183 23.49 -10.31 -3.50
C ILE A 183 23.99 -9.43 -2.36
N ASP A 184 25.02 -9.90 -1.67
CA ASP A 184 25.73 -9.12 -0.64
C ASP A 184 26.69 -8.13 -1.33
N LEU A 185 26.38 -6.83 -1.18
CA LEU A 185 27.17 -5.70 -1.69
C LEU A 185 28.44 -5.44 -0.88
N LYS A 186 28.65 -6.16 0.24
CA LYS A 186 29.80 -6.06 1.16
C LYS A 186 29.89 -4.76 1.97
N HIS A 187 29.23 -3.69 1.54
CA HIS A 187 29.28 -2.37 2.18
C HIS A 187 27.90 -1.72 2.26
N HIS A 188 27.67 -0.89 3.29
CA HIS A 188 26.44 -0.11 3.48
C HIS A 188 26.43 1.21 2.70
N SER A 189 27.51 1.55 2.00
CA SER A 189 27.69 2.84 1.33
C SER A 189 27.03 2.92 -0.05
N TYR A 190 26.43 1.83 -0.53
CA TYR A 190 25.75 1.81 -1.82
C TYR A 190 24.36 2.44 -1.77
N TYR A 191 24.00 3.13 -2.85
CA TYR A 191 22.64 3.62 -3.10
C TYR A 191 22.26 3.35 -4.56
N ILE A 192 20.97 3.30 -4.84
CA ILE A 192 20.46 3.11 -6.20
C ILE A 192 20.62 4.42 -6.99
N ALA A 193 21.38 4.37 -8.08
CA ALA A 193 21.61 5.51 -8.98
C ALA A 193 20.61 5.54 -10.14
N GLY A 194 20.06 4.40 -10.55
CA GLY A 194 19.05 4.33 -11.61
C GLY A 194 18.93 2.93 -12.21
N TYR A 195 17.97 2.74 -13.11
CA TYR A 195 17.76 1.50 -13.86
C TYR A 195 17.58 1.83 -15.34
N THR A 196 18.35 1.18 -16.21
CA THR A 196 18.21 1.30 -17.67
C THR A 196 18.92 0.13 -18.37
N ASN A 197 18.59 -0.17 -19.63
CA ASN A 197 19.20 -1.24 -20.41
C ASN A 197 19.21 -2.60 -19.70
N ASN A 198 18.12 -2.90 -18.99
CA ASN A 198 17.97 -4.10 -18.16
C ASN A 198 19.05 -4.29 -17.08
N ARG A 199 19.64 -3.18 -16.61
CA ARG A 199 20.63 -3.16 -15.56
C ARG A 199 20.27 -2.16 -14.47
N ILE A 200 20.46 -2.58 -13.22
CA ILE A 200 20.42 -1.71 -12.05
C ILE A 200 21.80 -1.07 -11.87
N TYR A 201 21.86 0.24 -11.66
CA TYR A 201 23.09 0.99 -11.42
C TYR A 201 23.11 1.48 -9.98
N LEU A 202 24.24 1.27 -9.32
CA LEU A 202 24.49 1.64 -7.94
C LEU A 202 25.65 2.63 -7.87
N GLY A 203 25.42 3.75 -7.19
CA GLY A 203 26.48 4.64 -6.75
C GLY A 203 26.98 4.25 -5.37
N ASN A 204 28.10 4.82 -4.95
CA ASN A 204 28.67 4.58 -3.63
C ASN A 204 29.12 5.89 -2.97
N TYR A 205 28.68 6.15 -1.74
CA TYR A 205 29.02 7.38 -1.01
C TYR A 205 30.51 7.48 -0.64
N GLN A 206 31.19 6.35 -0.44
CA GLN A 206 32.63 6.29 -0.13
C GLN A 206 33.49 6.27 -1.38
N TYR A 207 32.97 5.71 -2.48
CA TYR A 207 33.67 5.59 -3.76
C TYR A 207 32.86 6.26 -4.89
N PRO A 208 32.65 7.58 -4.84
CA PRO A 208 31.74 8.31 -5.74
C PRO A 208 32.21 8.37 -7.20
N MET A 209 33.43 7.91 -7.50
CA MET A 209 33.97 7.84 -8.87
C MET A 209 33.64 6.53 -9.58
N TYR A 210 32.99 5.60 -8.90
CA TYR A 210 32.69 4.28 -9.43
C TYR A 210 31.17 4.03 -9.44
N VAL A 211 30.71 3.41 -10.53
CA VAL A 211 29.33 2.95 -10.67
C VAL A 211 29.35 1.45 -10.87
N LEU A 212 28.68 0.74 -9.97
CA LEU A 212 28.47 -0.70 -10.10
C LEU A 212 27.14 -0.92 -10.81
N SER A 213 27.15 -1.68 -11.90
CA SER A 213 25.93 -2.15 -12.56
C SER A 213 25.78 -3.65 -12.49
N LEU A 214 24.56 -4.12 -12.32
CA LEU A 214 24.20 -5.54 -12.32
C LEU A 214 23.06 -5.80 -13.30
N ASP A 215 23.06 -6.96 -13.94
CA ASP A 215 21.90 -7.45 -14.67
C ASP A 215 20.75 -7.81 -13.73
N GLN A 216 19.58 -8.07 -14.29
CA GLN A 216 18.36 -8.43 -13.55
C GLN A 216 18.54 -9.66 -12.62
N ASN A 217 19.40 -10.61 -13.01
CA ASN A 217 19.70 -11.81 -12.22
C ASN A 217 20.80 -11.59 -11.17
N LEU A 218 21.36 -10.39 -11.09
CA LEU A 218 22.47 -10.01 -10.19
C LEU A 218 23.77 -10.82 -10.39
N LYS A 219 23.94 -11.47 -11.54
CA LYS A 219 25.10 -12.32 -11.85
C LYS A 219 26.17 -11.57 -12.63
N ASN A 220 25.76 -10.80 -13.63
CA ASN A 220 26.67 -10.04 -14.47
C ASN A 220 26.95 -8.67 -13.84
N LYS A 221 28.06 -8.58 -13.10
CA LYS A 221 28.55 -7.34 -12.50
C LYS A 221 29.49 -6.61 -13.45
N LYS A 222 29.35 -5.29 -13.51
CA LYS A 222 30.28 -4.42 -14.21
C LYS A 222 30.55 -3.18 -13.36
N LEU A 223 31.83 -2.85 -13.18
CA LEU A 223 32.27 -1.67 -12.44
C LEU A 223 32.85 -0.68 -13.44
N ASP A 224 32.21 0.47 -13.58
CA ASP A 224 32.64 1.55 -14.47
C ASP A 224 33.20 2.71 -13.64
N LYS A 225 34.29 3.34 -14.13
CA LYS A 225 34.92 4.49 -13.50
C LYS A 225 34.57 5.75 -14.28
N LEU A 226 34.23 6.82 -13.56
CA LEU A 226 33.97 8.14 -14.16
C LEU A 226 35.28 8.81 -14.60
N HIS A 227 35.24 9.41 -15.78
CA HIS A 227 36.38 10.16 -16.36
C HIS A 227 36.05 11.65 -16.41
N PHE A 228 36.66 12.43 -15.51
CA PHE A 228 36.67 13.90 -15.55
C PHE A 228 37.75 14.49 -14.63
N ASP A 229 38.09 15.77 -14.84
CA ASP A 229 39.03 16.50 -13.98
C ASP A 229 38.32 17.06 -12.74
N ALA A 230 38.35 16.29 -11.65
CA ALA A 230 37.72 16.66 -10.38
C ALA A 230 38.44 17.81 -9.64
N LYS A 231 39.68 18.16 -10.00
CA LYS A 231 40.51 19.09 -9.22
C LYS A 231 39.99 20.53 -9.20
N LYS A 232 39.03 20.87 -10.08
CA LYS A 232 38.47 22.21 -10.21
C LYS A 232 37.26 22.47 -9.30
N ILE A 233 36.65 21.42 -8.73
CA ILE A 233 35.38 21.54 -7.99
C ILE A 233 35.56 20.94 -6.59
N PRO A 234 35.35 21.73 -5.51
CA PRO A 234 35.56 21.28 -4.14
C PRO A 234 34.36 20.49 -3.61
N PHE A 235 34.04 19.35 -4.23
CA PHE A 235 32.88 18.53 -3.86
C PHE A 235 32.84 18.16 -2.36
N GLN A 236 31.63 18.04 -1.83
CA GLN A 236 31.35 17.64 -0.44
C GLN A 236 30.50 16.37 -0.35
N SER A 237 29.48 16.23 -1.21
CA SER A 237 28.47 15.17 -1.14
C SER A 237 28.00 14.73 -2.52
N ILE A 238 28.89 14.10 -3.28
CA ILE A 238 28.64 13.69 -4.66
C ILE A 238 27.61 12.55 -4.70
N THR A 239 26.62 12.70 -5.59
CA THR A 239 25.70 11.63 -5.95
C THR A 239 25.61 11.47 -7.46
N ILE A 240 25.37 10.24 -7.90
CA ILE A 240 25.21 9.86 -9.30
C ILE A 240 23.76 9.46 -9.53
N SER A 241 23.16 9.98 -10.60
CA SER A 241 21.90 9.51 -11.15
C SER A 241 22.11 9.02 -12.58
N VAL A 242 21.55 7.87 -12.92
CA VAL A 242 21.71 7.25 -14.23
C VAL A 242 20.39 7.33 -14.98
N ARG A 243 20.43 7.87 -16.21
CA ARG A 243 19.26 7.96 -17.09
C ARG A 243 19.70 8.02 -18.55
N GLU A 244 19.53 6.90 -19.24
CA GLU A 244 20.01 6.70 -20.60
C GLU A 244 19.57 7.84 -21.55
N PRO A 245 20.48 8.34 -22.42
CA PRO A 245 21.87 7.91 -22.63
C PRO A 245 22.91 8.55 -21.69
N TYR A 246 22.45 9.26 -20.65
CA TYR A 246 23.31 10.09 -19.80
C TYR A 246 23.43 9.56 -18.36
N PHE A 247 24.46 10.05 -17.69
CA PHE A 247 24.50 10.03 -16.22
C PHE A 247 24.72 11.46 -15.73
N TYR A 248 24.32 11.71 -14.49
CA TYR A 248 24.38 13.01 -13.86
C TYR A 248 25.15 12.88 -12.56
N LEU A 249 26.19 13.68 -12.41
CA LEU A 249 26.93 13.83 -11.17
C LEU A 249 26.49 15.14 -10.52
N SER A 250 26.02 15.08 -9.29
CA SER A 250 25.43 16.23 -8.62
C SER A 250 25.88 16.36 -7.18
N ASP A 251 26.07 17.60 -6.74
CA ASP A 251 26.32 17.95 -5.36
C ASP A 251 25.42 19.15 -5.00
N GLY A 252 24.68 19.01 -3.90
CA GLY A 252 23.72 20.01 -3.44
C GLY A 252 24.33 21.05 -2.50
N ASN A 253 25.39 20.66 -1.77
CA ASN A 253 26.14 21.54 -0.87
C ASN A 253 27.11 22.43 -1.64
N VAL A 254 27.63 21.91 -2.76
CA VAL A 254 28.38 22.68 -3.77
C VAL A 254 27.56 22.61 -5.05
N PRO A 255 26.76 23.64 -5.37
CA PRO A 255 25.68 23.55 -6.35
C PRO A 255 26.23 23.30 -7.75
N VAL A 256 26.38 22.02 -8.07
CA VAL A 256 27.01 21.54 -9.30
C VAL A 256 26.17 20.40 -9.84
N LEU A 257 25.95 20.43 -11.15
CA LEU A 257 25.30 19.39 -11.91
C LEU A 257 26.09 19.15 -13.19
N LEU A 258 26.79 18.03 -13.27
CA LEU A 258 27.55 17.60 -14.44
C LEU A 258 26.77 16.51 -15.15
N ARG A 259 26.71 16.58 -16.48
CA ARG A 259 26.14 15.53 -17.34
C ARG A 259 27.27 14.83 -18.09
N GLY A 260 27.25 13.50 -18.10
CA GLY A 260 28.16 12.68 -18.87
C GLY A 260 27.44 11.66 -19.75
N ASP A 261 28.18 11.06 -20.69
CA ASP A 261 27.69 10.03 -21.59
C ASP A 261 28.00 8.64 -21.02
N MET A 262 26.99 7.76 -20.98
CA MET A 262 27.12 6.41 -20.41
C MET A 262 27.96 5.45 -21.26
N LYS A 263 28.20 5.73 -22.55
CA LYS A 263 29.01 4.86 -23.42
C LYS A 263 30.45 4.76 -22.91
N ASN A 264 31.02 5.89 -22.51
CA ASN A 264 32.42 6.00 -22.09
C ASN A 264 32.58 6.46 -20.64
N TRP A 265 31.47 6.74 -19.93
CA TRP A 265 31.45 7.26 -18.56
C TRP A 265 32.26 8.55 -18.38
N THR A 266 32.21 9.41 -19.40
CA THR A 266 32.94 10.69 -19.44
C THR A 266 31.98 11.85 -19.27
N ILE A 267 32.33 12.83 -18.42
CA ILE A 267 31.57 14.07 -18.31
C ILE A 267 31.69 14.86 -19.61
N THR A 268 30.56 15.26 -20.18
CA THR A 268 30.49 15.96 -21.48
C THR A 268 30.03 17.40 -21.35
N ARG A 269 29.28 17.75 -20.29
CA ARG A 269 28.72 19.09 -20.10
C ARG A 269 28.56 19.42 -18.63
N GLU A 270 28.98 20.63 -18.23
CA GLU A 270 28.58 21.24 -16.97
C GLU A 270 27.27 22.00 -17.16
N LEU A 271 26.25 21.69 -16.35
CA LEU A 271 24.96 22.39 -16.34
C LEU A 271 25.06 23.57 -15.37
N ASN A 272 25.60 24.67 -15.90
CA ASN A 272 25.93 25.88 -15.14
C ASN A 272 24.71 26.51 -14.44
N SER A 273 24.97 27.15 -13.30
CA SER A 273 23.99 27.95 -12.55
C SER A 273 22.83 27.15 -11.95
N VAL A 274 23.07 25.90 -11.58
CA VAL A 274 22.13 25.14 -10.74
C VAL A 274 22.08 25.78 -9.34
N PRO A 275 20.90 25.91 -8.71
CA PRO A 275 20.78 26.45 -7.36
C PRO A 275 21.25 25.45 -6.30
N TYR A 276 21.38 25.88 -5.05
CA TYR A 276 21.53 24.95 -3.91
C TYR A 276 20.29 24.08 -3.76
N PHE A 277 20.49 22.78 -3.57
CA PHE A 277 19.42 21.80 -3.42
C PHE A 277 19.75 20.75 -2.37
N THR A 278 18.73 20.18 -1.75
CA THR A 278 18.84 19.02 -0.87
C THR A 278 18.55 17.71 -1.59
N ARG A 279 17.82 17.78 -2.72
CA ARG A 279 17.54 16.65 -3.61
C ARG A 279 17.38 17.16 -5.03
N LEU A 280 17.90 16.41 -6.00
CA LEU A 280 17.74 16.70 -7.42
C LEU A 280 17.41 15.41 -8.16
N VAL A 281 16.45 15.49 -9.08
CA VAL A 281 16.05 14.38 -9.96
C VAL A 281 16.08 14.90 -11.40
N PRO A 282 16.99 14.39 -12.26
CA PRO A 282 17.02 14.76 -13.67
C PRO A 282 15.73 14.36 -14.40
N ILE A 283 15.17 15.28 -15.20
CA ILE A 283 13.94 15.09 -16.00
C ILE A 283 14.27 14.70 -17.45
N ASP A 284 15.34 15.27 -18.00
CA ASP A 284 15.84 14.97 -19.34
C ASP A 284 17.32 15.44 -19.45
N SER A 285 17.82 15.65 -20.66
CA SER A 285 19.21 16.02 -20.95
C SER A 285 19.68 17.37 -20.38
N SER A 286 18.77 18.29 -20.03
CA SER A 286 19.10 19.63 -19.54
C SER A 286 18.15 20.14 -18.45
N MET A 287 17.06 19.43 -18.20
CA MET A 287 16.08 19.76 -17.18
C MET A 287 16.20 18.87 -15.95
N ALA A 288 16.00 19.44 -14.77
CA ALA A 288 15.89 18.71 -13.52
C ALA A 288 14.83 19.34 -12.61
N VAL A 289 14.16 18.52 -11.80
CA VAL A 289 13.40 19.00 -10.65
C VAL A 289 14.27 18.88 -9.42
N PHE A 290 14.24 19.88 -8.56
CA PHE A 290 15.01 19.89 -7.33
C PHE A 290 14.16 20.36 -6.15
N ARG A 291 14.60 19.98 -4.96
CA ARG A 291 14.11 20.50 -3.69
C ARG A 291 15.19 21.37 -3.07
N SER A 292 14.82 22.54 -2.59
CA SER A 292 15.68 23.46 -1.84
C SER A 292 14.98 23.88 -0.55
N ASN A 293 15.73 24.34 0.44
CA ASN A 293 15.22 24.83 1.73
C ASN A 293 15.31 26.37 1.82
N ASN A 294 15.22 27.06 0.69
CA ASN A 294 15.38 28.51 0.60
C ASN A 294 14.07 29.31 0.70
N SER A 295 12.99 28.69 1.19
CA SER A 295 11.72 29.38 1.42
C SER A 295 11.68 30.09 2.78
N LYS A 296 10.57 30.80 3.07
CA LYS A 296 10.36 31.45 4.38
C LYS A 296 10.52 30.39 5.49
N LYS A 297 11.19 30.76 6.59
CA LYS A 297 11.54 29.85 7.71
C LYS A 297 12.36 28.61 7.30
N LEU A 298 13.15 28.70 6.22
CA LEU A 298 13.92 27.57 5.66
C LEU A 298 13.05 26.40 5.19
N ALA A 299 11.76 26.66 4.88
CA ALA A 299 10.87 25.62 4.42
C ALA A 299 11.32 25.01 3.08
N ASN A 300 11.00 23.73 2.87
CA ASN A 300 11.29 23.10 1.60
C ASN A 300 10.39 23.68 0.49
N VAL A 301 10.98 23.87 -0.68
CA VAL A 301 10.33 24.29 -1.90
C VAL A 301 10.84 23.45 -3.05
N LEU A 302 9.97 23.19 -4.03
CA LEU A 302 10.36 22.57 -5.29
C LEU A 302 10.62 23.63 -6.35
N GLY A 303 11.63 23.38 -7.16
CA GLY A 303 11.94 24.19 -8.33
C GLY A 303 12.24 23.33 -9.55
N ILE A 304 12.08 23.94 -10.71
CA ILE A 304 12.48 23.40 -12.00
C ILE A 304 13.74 24.14 -12.44
N TYR A 305 14.75 23.37 -12.78
CA TYR A 305 15.97 23.85 -13.40
C TYR A 305 15.98 23.44 -14.88
N ASN A 306 16.32 24.36 -15.77
CA ASN A 306 16.54 24.11 -17.19
C ASN A 306 17.80 24.84 -17.64
N ALA A 307 18.84 24.09 -18.01
CA ALA A 307 20.13 24.65 -18.39
C ALA A 307 20.10 25.48 -19.69
N ASP A 308 19.10 25.23 -20.56
CA ASP A 308 18.99 25.84 -21.89
C ASP A 308 18.00 27.02 -21.94
N ALA A 309 17.30 27.31 -20.83
CA ALA A 309 16.39 28.45 -20.73
C ALA A 309 17.12 29.74 -20.33
N GLU A 310 16.58 30.90 -20.73
CA GLU A 310 17.07 32.22 -20.27
C GLU A 310 16.96 32.33 -18.74
N GLN A 311 15.74 32.11 -18.22
CA GLN A 311 15.51 31.92 -16.79
C GLN A 311 15.73 30.45 -16.44
N LYS A 312 16.96 30.11 -16.04
CA LYS A 312 17.36 28.73 -15.75
C LYS A 312 16.63 28.08 -14.57
N THR A 313 16.09 28.86 -13.64
CA THR A 313 15.44 28.34 -12.42
C THR A 313 14.10 29.01 -12.18
N THR A 314 13.08 28.18 -11.94
CA THR A 314 11.74 28.61 -11.56
C THR A 314 11.31 27.87 -10.28
N TYR A 315 10.96 28.62 -9.23
CA TYR A 315 10.49 28.05 -7.97
C TYR A 315 8.96 27.95 -7.95
N SER A 316 8.44 26.76 -7.72
CA SER A 316 7.00 26.52 -7.57
C SER A 316 6.63 26.48 -6.09
N ARG A 317 6.58 27.65 -5.45
CA ARG A 317 6.35 27.81 -3.99
C ARG A 317 5.01 27.25 -3.50
N GLU A 318 4.05 27.08 -4.39
CA GLU A 318 2.72 26.56 -4.06
C GLU A 318 2.64 25.03 -4.02
N LEU A 319 3.65 24.32 -4.55
CA LEU A 319 3.62 22.86 -4.60
C LEU A 319 3.72 22.22 -3.21
N LEU A 320 4.59 22.75 -2.35
CA LEU A 320 4.78 22.27 -0.99
C LEU A 320 4.05 23.19 0.00
N GLN A 321 3.16 22.61 0.78
CA GLN A 321 2.34 23.33 1.75
C GLN A 321 2.88 23.06 3.16
N SER A 322 3.40 24.11 3.80
CA SER A 322 3.71 24.09 5.22
C SER A 322 2.44 24.33 6.03
N ARG A 323 2.29 23.59 7.12
CA ARG A 323 1.19 23.72 8.09
C ARG A 323 1.69 24.22 9.46
N ASN A 324 2.94 23.95 9.83
CA ASN A 324 3.53 24.27 11.14
C ASN A 324 4.91 24.97 11.01
N ASP A 325 5.99 24.18 11.02
CA ASP A 325 7.37 24.67 11.18
C ASP A 325 8.01 25.15 9.87
N GLY A 326 7.56 24.61 8.74
CA GLY A 326 8.10 24.87 7.41
C GLY A 326 9.13 23.83 6.96
N ILE A 327 10.01 23.36 7.82
CA ILE A 327 11.18 22.55 7.44
C ILE A 327 10.85 21.07 7.44
N PHE A 328 10.36 20.53 8.56
CA PHE A 328 10.12 19.11 8.71
C PHE A 328 8.74 18.74 8.14
N ASP A 329 7.75 19.62 8.29
CA ASP A 329 6.39 19.39 7.76
C ASP A 329 6.30 19.38 6.22
N THR A 330 7.32 19.91 5.54
CA THR A 330 7.45 19.87 4.07
C THR A 330 8.51 18.88 3.58
N ASP A 331 9.17 18.15 4.47
CA ASP A 331 10.16 17.12 4.11
C ASP A 331 9.47 15.89 3.48
N GLY A 332 10.21 15.15 2.65
CA GLY A 332 9.63 14.15 1.77
C GLY A 332 10.53 13.60 0.67
N THR A 333 10.02 12.61 -0.06
CA THR A 333 10.69 12.02 -1.23
C THR A 333 10.26 12.75 -2.50
N LEU A 334 11.24 13.28 -3.24
CA LEU A 334 11.05 13.80 -4.59
C LEU A 334 11.36 12.73 -5.63
N LEU A 335 10.41 12.49 -6.53
CA LEU A 335 10.46 11.48 -7.59
C LEU A 335 10.01 12.09 -8.93
N TYR A 336 10.39 11.44 -10.02
CA TYR A 336 9.90 11.74 -11.36
C TYR A 336 9.54 10.45 -12.07
N SER A 337 8.30 10.36 -12.56
CA SER A 337 7.87 9.25 -13.41
C SER A 337 8.13 9.61 -14.86
N GLU A 338 9.00 8.86 -15.51
CA GLU A 338 9.34 9.06 -16.93
C GLU A 338 8.15 8.80 -17.85
N THR A 339 7.50 7.65 -17.72
CA THR A 339 6.39 7.22 -18.58
C THR A 339 5.18 8.16 -18.46
N ALA A 340 4.76 8.48 -17.22
CA ALA A 340 3.66 9.42 -17.00
C ALA A 340 4.04 10.91 -17.16
N LYS A 341 5.34 11.23 -17.27
CA LYS A 341 5.88 12.61 -17.34
C LYS A 341 5.42 13.50 -16.18
N LYS A 342 5.40 12.95 -14.97
CA LYS A 342 4.92 13.62 -13.74
C LYS A 342 6.01 13.69 -12.69
N ILE A 343 6.11 14.86 -12.07
CA ILE A 343 6.80 15.03 -10.80
C ILE A 343 5.88 14.46 -9.72
N VAL A 344 6.45 13.69 -8.79
CA VAL A 344 5.73 13.14 -7.63
C VAL A 344 6.49 13.53 -6.38
N TYR A 345 5.78 14.04 -5.37
CA TYR A 345 6.36 14.34 -4.07
C TYR A 345 5.51 13.71 -2.97
N LEU A 346 6.17 12.93 -2.12
CA LEU A 346 5.55 12.21 -1.01
C LEU A 346 6.08 12.76 0.31
N TYR A 347 5.20 13.22 1.20
CA TYR A 347 5.62 13.78 2.48
C TYR A 347 6.02 12.67 3.46
N TYR A 348 7.07 12.91 4.26
CA TYR A 348 7.57 11.91 5.21
C TYR A 348 6.68 11.71 6.44
N TYR A 349 6.15 12.79 6.99
CA TYR A 349 5.50 12.77 8.30
C TYR A 349 3.97 12.88 8.22
N ARG A 350 3.41 12.98 7.02
CA ARG A 350 1.96 13.06 6.84
C ARG A 350 1.48 12.23 5.67
N ASN A 351 0.21 11.87 5.70
CA ASN A 351 -0.45 10.99 4.76
C ASN A 351 -0.77 11.63 3.41
N GLU A 352 0.12 12.45 2.87
CA GLU A 352 -0.12 13.21 1.64
C GLU A 352 0.97 12.95 0.59
N PHE A 353 0.56 13.00 -0.66
CA PHE A 353 1.45 13.15 -1.80
C PHE A 353 0.85 14.14 -2.80
N MET A 354 1.67 14.61 -3.73
CA MET A 354 1.21 15.47 -4.83
C MET A 354 1.86 15.05 -6.14
N THR A 355 1.18 15.38 -7.24
CA THR A 355 1.76 15.26 -8.57
C THR A 355 1.71 16.60 -9.29
N ALA A 356 2.72 16.84 -10.12
CA ALA A 356 2.87 18.06 -10.91
C ALA A 356 3.39 17.74 -12.32
N GLU A 357 3.09 18.63 -13.26
CA GLU A 357 3.66 18.61 -14.60
C GLU A 357 5.17 18.92 -14.56
N LYS A 358 5.90 18.60 -15.64
CA LYS A 358 7.33 18.91 -15.79
C LYS A 358 7.69 20.40 -15.63
N ASN A 359 6.73 21.31 -15.86
CA ASN A 359 6.89 22.76 -15.71
C ASN A 359 6.66 23.23 -14.26
N GLY A 360 6.36 22.32 -13.32
CA GLY A 360 6.10 22.65 -11.93
C GLY A 360 4.68 23.14 -11.64
N LYS A 361 3.72 22.93 -12.56
CA LYS A 361 2.29 23.18 -12.32
C LYS A 361 1.66 22.00 -11.57
N LEU A 362 0.95 22.29 -10.48
CA LEU A 362 0.23 21.28 -9.71
C LEU A 362 -0.84 20.59 -10.56
N ILE A 363 -0.85 19.25 -10.54
CA ILE A 363 -1.93 18.44 -11.13
C ILE A 363 -2.95 18.09 -10.06
N THR A 364 -2.50 17.50 -8.95
CA THR A 364 -3.40 16.97 -7.90
C THR A 364 -2.66 16.73 -6.59
N ARG A 365 -3.43 16.55 -5.51
CA ARG A 365 -2.99 16.06 -4.22
C ARG A 365 -3.79 14.81 -3.86
N GLY A 366 -3.11 13.80 -3.37
CA GLY A 366 -3.71 12.56 -2.92
C GLY A 366 -3.26 12.22 -1.51
N HIS A 367 -3.89 11.21 -0.94
CA HIS A 367 -3.55 10.72 0.39
C HIS A 367 -3.06 9.28 0.34
N THR A 368 -2.09 8.95 1.19
CA THR A 368 -1.78 7.57 1.53
C THR A 368 -2.85 7.02 2.49
N ILE A 369 -2.99 5.70 2.59
CA ILE A 369 -4.07 5.08 3.39
C ILE A 369 -3.88 5.23 4.90
N ASP A 370 -2.73 5.71 5.36
CA ASP A 370 -2.51 5.98 6.78
C ASP A 370 -3.31 7.20 7.24
N THR A 371 -3.49 7.34 8.55
CA THR A 371 -4.41 8.33 9.15
C THR A 371 -3.70 9.59 9.66
N ILE A 372 -2.37 9.69 9.51
CA ILE A 372 -1.59 10.78 10.12
C ILE A 372 -1.58 11.97 9.16
N SER A 373 -2.57 12.85 9.26
CA SER A 373 -2.63 14.10 8.48
C SER A 373 -1.87 15.27 9.12
N HIS A 374 -1.83 15.29 10.46
CA HIS A 374 -1.23 16.36 11.25
C HIS A 374 -0.13 15.78 12.14
N PRO A 375 1.14 15.81 11.70
CA PRO A 375 2.23 15.29 12.51
C PRO A 375 2.48 16.19 13.73
N ASN A 376 2.67 15.57 14.90
CA ASN A 376 3.06 16.27 16.12
C ASN A 376 4.58 16.54 16.12
N LEU A 377 5.01 17.48 15.28
CA LEU A 377 6.40 17.91 15.17
C LEU A 377 6.70 18.96 16.24
N LYS A 378 7.61 18.66 17.16
CA LYS A 378 8.18 19.67 18.05
C LYS A 378 9.59 20.01 17.55
N VAL A 379 9.82 21.30 17.35
CA VAL A 379 11.10 21.84 16.88
C VAL A 379 11.68 22.75 17.96
N SER A 380 12.95 22.56 18.28
CA SER A 380 13.73 23.44 19.16
C SER A 380 14.75 24.22 18.33
N LEU A 381 14.87 25.52 18.64
CA LEU A 381 15.95 26.36 18.16
C LEU A 381 17.21 26.05 18.97
N LEU A 382 18.33 25.72 18.33
CA LEU A 382 19.62 25.57 19.01
C LEU A 382 20.20 26.95 19.37
N LYS A 383 21.14 26.97 20.32
CA LYS A 383 21.68 28.17 21.00
C LYS A 383 22.17 29.31 20.07
N ASP A 384 22.48 29.02 18.82
CA ASP A 384 22.95 29.99 17.83
C ASP A 384 21.86 30.53 16.87
N GLY A 385 20.59 30.20 17.09
CA GLY A 385 19.44 30.73 16.36
C GLY A 385 19.31 30.34 14.88
N LYS A 386 20.33 29.71 14.30
CA LYS A 386 20.39 29.31 12.89
C LYS A 386 20.10 27.84 12.63
N GLN A 387 20.00 27.02 13.67
CA GLN A 387 19.83 25.57 13.54
C GLN A 387 18.54 25.15 14.25
N TYR A 388 17.70 24.43 13.51
CA TYR A 388 16.47 23.83 13.99
C TYR A 388 16.72 22.34 14.21
N ALA A 389 16.50 21.88 15.44
CA ALA A 389 16.56 20.47 15.78
C ALA A 389 15.15 19.97 16.11
N MET A 390 14.83 18.76 15.68
CA MET A 390 13.60 18.10 16.10
C MET A 390 13.74 17.71 17.58
N SER A 391 12.88 18.24 18.45
CA SER A 391 12.97 18.03 19.90
C SER A 391 12.25 16.77 20.40
N THR A 392 11.39 16.18 19.57
CA THR A 392 10.86 14.82 19.73
C THR A 392 10.90 14.11 18.38
N PRO A 393 11.55 12.93 18.25
CA PRO A 393 11.60 12.23 16.97
C PRO A 393 10.18 11.90 16.51
N SER A 394 9.75 12.55 15.44
CA SER A 394 8.48 12.23 14.80
C SER A 394 8.61 10.92 14.07
N PHE A 395 7.58 10.09 14.19
CA PHE A 395 7.50 8.84 13.47
C PHE A 395 7.40 9.16 11.98
N VAL A 396 8.41 8.75 11.20
CA VAL A 396 8.36 8.83 9.73
C VAL A 396 7.26 7.87 9.27
N VAL A 397 6.24 8.41 8.62
CA VAL A 397 5.08 7.68 8.11
C VAL A 397 5.46 6.98 6.81
N ASN A 398 5.91 7.78 5.84
CA ASN A 398 6.29 7.35 4.51
C ASN A 398 7.81 7.39 4.39
N ALA A 399 8.49 6.28 4.59
CA ALA A 399 9.95 6.30 4.75
C ALA A 399 10.72 6.28 3.43
N ASN A 400 10.13 5.71 2.39
CA ASN A 400 10.77 5.59 1.09
C ASN A 400 9.72 5.40 0.01
N ALA A 401 10.06 5.71 -1.24
CA ALA A 401 9.14 5.52 -2.34
C ALA A 401 9.84 5.36 -3.68
N ALA A 402 9.13 4.69 -4.60
CA ALA A 402 9.50 4.60 -6.00
C ALA A 402 8.26 4.83 -6.87
N VAL A 403 8.47 5.24 -8.12
CA VAL A 403 7.40 5.49 -9.08
C VAL A 403 7.75 4.84 -10.41
N VAL A 404 6.76 4.18 -11.02
CA VAL A 404 6.84 3.69 -12.40
C VAL A 404 5.46 3.85 -13.04
N SER A 405 5.41 4.37 -14.27
CA SER A 405 4.14 4.71 -14.94
C SER A 405 3.22 5.56 -14.05
N ASN A 406 1.99 5.12 -13.79
CA ASN A 406 1.08 5.81 -12.87
C ASN A 406 1.04 5.16 -11.47
N LEU A 407 1.99 4.30 -11.12
CA LEU A 407 2.03 3.64 -9.82
C LEU A 407 3.06 4.28 -8.89
N LEU A 408 2.61 4.62 -7.69
CA LEU A 408 3.45 5.05 -6.58
C LEU A 408 3.56 3.91 -5.57
N PHE A 409 4.78 3.47 -5.31
CA PHE A 409 5.10 2.46 -4.32
C PHE A 409 5.66 3.18 -3.09
N VAL A 410 5.09 2.91 -1.92
CA VAL A 410 5.42 3.61 -0.67
C VAL A 410 5.78 2.60 0.41
N HIS A 411 6.97 2.74 0.98
CA HIS A 411 7.31 2.05 2.22
C HIS A 411 6.68 2.79 3.39
N SER A 412 5.56 2.24 3.91
CA SER A 412 4.87 2.76 5.07
C SER A 412 5.37 2.10 6.35
N ARG A 413 5.73 2.92 7.35
CA ARG A 413 6.20 2.44 8.65
C ARG A 413 5.10 2.37 9.71
N VAL A 414 3.88 2.77 9.39
CA VAL A 414 2.76 2.72 10.34
C VAL A 414 2.06 1.37 10.24
N LYS A 415 1.70 0.79 11.39
CA LYS A 415 1.01 -0.49 11.46
C LYS A 415 -0.49 -0.31 11.15
N GLY A 416 -1.01 -1.07 10.20
CA GLY A 416 -2.43 -1.04 9.83
C GLY A 416 -3.35 -1.58 10.94
N ARG A 417 -4.65 -1.29 10.83
CA ARG A 417 -5.65 -1.59 11.89
C ARG A 417 -5.76 -3.08 12.23
N TYR A 418 -5.70 -3.97 11.22
CA TYR A 418 -5.81 -5.43 11.37
C TYR A 418 -4.54 -6.15 10.90
N GLU A 419 -3.40 -5.47 11.05
CA GLU A 419 -2.11 -5.94 10.55
C GLU A 419 -1.65 -7.21 11.28
N ASN A 420 -1.28 -8.23 10.50
CA ASN A 420 -0.74 -9.46 11.07
C ASN A 420 0.61 -9.18 11.74
N LYS A 421 0.71 -9.42 13.04
CA LYS A 421 1.92 -9.12 13.82
C LYS A 421 3.17 -9.86 13.31
N LYS A 422 3.05 -11.14 12.94
CA LYS A 422 4.19 -11.94 12.45
C LYS A 422 4.68 -11.43 11.09
N LEU A 423 3.77 -11.01 10.23
CA LEU A 423 4.11 -10.42 8.92
C LEU A 423 4.81 -9.08 9.13
N TRP A 424 4.22 -8.20 9.94
CA TRP A 424 4.75 -6.88 10.28
C TRP A 424 6.18 -6.94 10.84
N ASP A 425 6.42 -7.82 11.81
CA ASP A 425 7.72 -7.91 12.48
C ASP A 425 8.84 -8.46 11.55
N LYS A 426 8.47 -9.13 10.44
CA LYS A 426 9.40 -9.79 9.51
C LYS A 426 9.56 -9.08 8.18
N SER A 427 8.86 -7.96 7.93
CA SER A 427 8.87 -7.33 6.61
C SER A 427 8.71 -5.82 6.65
N PHE A 428 9.25 -5.17 5.61
CA PHE A 428 8.88 -3.82 5.22
C PHE A 428 7.63 -3.90 4.36
N ILE A 429 6.61 -3.09 4.66
CA ILE A 429 5.36 -3.10 3.90
C ILE A 429 5.40 -2.03 2.81
N ILE A 430 5.18 -2.45 1.56
CA ILE A 430 5.07 -1.57 0.41
C ILE A 430 3.60 -1.43 0.03
N ASP A 431 3.07 -0.22 0.18
CA ASP A 431 1.73 0.17 -0.25
C ASP A 431 1.80 0.70 -1.70
N VAL A 432 0.88 0.27 -2.55
CA VAL A 432 0.84 0.64 -3.98
C VAL A 432 -0.39 1.49 -4.26
N TYR A 433 -0.18 2.64 -4.90
CA TYR A 433 -1.21 3.62 -5.22
C TYR A 433 -1.22 3.91 -6.71
N ASN A 434 -2.41 4.16 -7.26
CA ASN A 434 -2.58 4.64 -8.61
C ASN A 434 -2.71 6.17 -8.61
N LEU A 435 -1.76 6.84 -9.26
CA LEU A 435 -1.64 8.29 -9.33
C LEU A 435 -2.68 8.95 -10.26
N LYS A 436 -3.38 8.18 -11.11
CA LYS A 436 -4.38 8.73 -12.04
C LYS A 436 -5.74 8.95 -11.36
N ASN A 437 -6.19 7.97 -10.56
CA ASN A 437 -7.47 8.02 -9.85
C ASN A 437 -7.32 8.21 -8.33
N HIS A 438 -6.07 8.32 -7.83
CA HIS A 438 -5.74 8.51 -6.42
C HIS A 438 -6.22 7.37 -5.51
N SER A 439 -6.36 6.18 -6.06
CA SER A 439 -6.79 5.02 -5.30
C SER A 439 -5.62 4.21 -4.76
N TYR A 440 -5.75 3.71 -3.54
CA TYR A 440 -4.93 2.60 -3.04
C TYR A 440 -5.26 1.33 -3.81
N LEU A 441 -4.27 0.51 -4.19
CA LEU A 441 -4.48 -0.73 -4.93
C LEU A 441 -4.31 -1.96 -4.04
N LEU A 442 -3.12 -2.12 -3.46
CA LEU A 442 -2.70 -3.28 -2.69
C LEU A 442 -1.46 -2.95 -1.85
N SER A 443 -1.12 -3.86 -0.94
CA SER A 443 0.14 -3.86 -0.21
C SER A 443 0.84 -5.21 -0.38
N PHE A 444 2.16 -5.20 -0.28
CA PHE A 444 2.93 -6.44 -0.25
C PHE A 444 4.17 -6.32 0.63
N PRO A 445 4.60 -7.45 1.24
CA PRO A 445 5.77 -7.46 2.10
C PRO A 445 7.07 -7.58 1.29
N LEU A 446 8.08 -6.82 1.70
CA LEU A 446 9.49 -7.10 1.43
C LEU A 446 10.10 -7.66 2.71
N PHE A 447 10.46 -8.94 2.72
CA PHE A 447 10.97 -9.59 3.92
C PHE A 447 12.35 -9.04 4.32
N HIS A 448 12.57 -8.93 5.63
CA HIS A 448 13.86 -8.58 6.19
C HIS A 448 14.93 -9.60 5.77
N THR A 449 16.15 -9.12 5.59
CA THR A 449 17.32 -9.97 5.36
C THR A 449 18.08 -10.16 6.68
N SER A 450 19.41 -10.07 6.65
CA SER A 450 20.23 -9.87 7.84
C SER A 450 20.04 -8.51 8.51
N SER A 451 19.43 -7.54 7.80
CA SER A 451 19.21 -6.17 8.25
C SER A 451 17.72 -5.82 8.35
N TYR A 452 17.41 -4.94 9.31
CA TYR A 452 16.09 -4.34 9.53
C TYR A 452 16.00 -2.90 8.99
N VAL A 453 16.93 -2.51 8.11
CA VAL A 453 17.00 -1.18 7.51
C VAL A 453 16.85 -1.26 5.99
N LEU A 454 15.72 -0.78 5.46
CA LEU A 454 15.50 -0.57 4.02
C LEU A 454 16.02 0.82 3.61
N SER A 455 17.18 0.86 2.97
CA SER A 455 17.89 2.10 2.61
C SER A 455 17.26 2.81 1.41
N SER A 456 16.95 2.06 0.36
CA SER A 456 16.36 2.58 -0.88
C SER A 456 15.74 1.46 -1.70
N PHE A 457 14.72 1.77 -2.50
CA PHE A 457 14.25 0.85 -3.52
C PHE A 457 13.86 1.60 -4.80
N VAL A 458 13.87 0.89 -5.92
CA VAL A 458 13.36 1.36 -7.21
C VAL A 458 12.49 0.27 -7.83
N THR A 459 11.53 0.68 -8.66
CA THR A 459 10.62 -0.20 -9.35
C THR A 459 10.77 -0.02 -10.86
N THR A 460 10.65 -1.12 -11.58
CA THR A 460 10.60 -1.19 -13.05
C THR A 460 9.26 -1.78 -13.45
N ASP A 461 9.04 -1.98 -14.76
CA ASP A 461 7.78 -2.59 -15.23
C ASP A 461 7.61 -4.04 -14.79
N THR A 462 8.69 -4.68 -14.34
CA THR A 462 8.71 -6.12 -14.03
C THR A 462 9.26 -6.47 -12.66
N HIS A 463 10.05 -5.60 -12.03
CA HIS A 463 10.76 -5.91 -10.79
C HIS A 463 10.79 -4.73 -9.81
N LEU A 464 10.97 -5.05 -8.53
CA LEU A 464 11.42 -4.14 -7.49
C LEU A 464 12.84 -4.52 -7.08
N TYR A 465 13.73 -3.53 -7.04
CA TYR A 465 15.09 -3.67 -6.51
C TYR A 465 15.19 -2.88 -5.22
N ALA A 466 15.66 -3.49 -4.14
CA ALA A 466 15.79 -2.85 -2.83
C ALA A 466 17.17 -3.11 -2.22
N ILE A 467 17.72 -2.09 -1.56
CA ILE A 467 18.92 -2.21 -0.73
C ILE A 467 18.47 -2.31 0.72
N ILE A 468 18.69 -3.48 1.33
CA ILE A 468 18.38 -3.78 2.73
C ILE A 468 19.69 -4.01 3.47
N GLY A 469 20.15 -3.00 4.22
CA GLY A 469 21.50 -2.98 4.80
C GLY A 469 22.58 -3.09 3.72
N LYS A 470 23.24 -4.25 3.64
CA LYS A 470 24.26 -4.57 2.63
C LYS A 470 23.74 -5.47 1.51
N ASP A 471 22.49 -5.90 1.58
CA ASP A 471 21.92 -6.85 0.62
C ASP A 471 21.15 -6.08 -0.45
N LEU A 472 21.49 -6.28 -1.73
CA LEU A 472 20.62 -5.91 -2.84
C LEU A 472 19.68 -7.09 -3.09
N VAL A 473 18.38 -6.87 -2.94
CA VAL A 473 17.33 -7.86 -3.17
C VAL A 473 16.49 -7.49 -4.38
N VAL A 474 16.00 -8.50 -5.08
CA VAL A 474 15.14 -8.36 -6.26
C VAL A 474 13.85 -9.12 -6.02
N TYR A 475 12.73 -8.46 -6.26
CA TYR A 475 11.39 -9.05 -6.26
C TYR A 475 10.80 -8.93 -7.66
N GLU A 476 10.31 -10.03 -8.21
CA GLU A 476 9.59 -10.03 -9.49
C GLU A 476 8.10 -9.71 -9.26
N PHE A 477 7.56 -8.77 -10.02
CA PHE A 477 6.14 -8.49 -10.04
C PHE A 477 5.36 -9.58 -10.76
N LYS A 478 4.21 -9.96 -10.20
CA LYS A 478 3.26 -10.86 -10.85
C LYS A 478 2.19 -10.07 -11.60
N LYS A 479 1.32 -10.82 -12.28
CA LYS A 479 0.30 -10.28 -13.18
C LYS A 479 -0.51 -9.14 -12.57
N ILE A 480 -0.89 -9.25 -11.29
CA ILE A 480 -1.70 -8.23 -10.60
C ILE A 480 -1.05 -6.83 -10.56
N ILE A 481 0.29 -6.74 -10.46
CA ILE A 481 1.00 -5.46 -10.52
C ILE A 481 1.30 -5.10 -11.98
N LYS A 482 1.75 -6.07 -12.79
CA LYS A 482 2.09 -5.85 -14.22
C LYS A 482 0.91 -5.28 -15.01
N ASP A 483 -0.31 -5.76 -14.77
CA ASP A 483 -1.55 -5.29 -15.41
C ASP A 483 -1.94 -3.86 -14.99
N GLN A 484 -1.36 -3.32 -13.91
CA GLN A 484 -1.60 -1.94 -13.45
C GLN A 484 -0.53 -0.96 -13.95
N ILE A 485 0.62 -1.46 -14.40
CA ILE A 485 1.72 -0.66 -14.95
C ILE A 485 1.50 -0.38 -16.44
N ASN A 486 1.04 -1.40 -17.17
CA ASN A 486 0.67 -1.33 -18.59
C ASN A 486 -0.68 -0.63 -18.77
#